data_AF-A0A127PYQ9-F1
#
_entry.id   AF-A0A127PYQ9-F1
#
_cell.length_a   1.000
_cell.length_b   1.000
_cell.length_c   1.000
_cell.angle_alpha   90.00
_cell.angle_beta   90.00
_cell.angle_gamma   90.00
#
_symmetry.space_group_name_H-M   'P 1'
#
loop_
_entity.id
_entity.type
_entity.pdbx_description
1 polymer ?
#
loop_
_entity_poly.entity_id
_entity_poly.type
_entity_poly.pdbx_seq_one_letter_code
_entity_poly.pdbx_strand_id
1 'polypeptide(L)'
;MKLSLLSLLLLALVSDKVLADDMPMSMPDMLADKDVMQAANACLARHPQGGNSFVENVYPMNRGLVGVVTADSSGRRYDCYAELESGKVRNSAPIIEPRGPLFVSVRQMAAPPKGECFSSSPLVIGRQLQGWLLTQSGKCSGASWNGIETVPKSP
;
A
#
# COMPACT_ATOMS: atom_id res chain seq x y z
N MET A 1 52.71 6.31 -42.35
CA MET A 1 51.28 6.25 -41.97
C MET A 1 51.13 6.91 -40.61
N LYS A 2 50.53 8.11 -40.55
CA LYS A 2 50.27 8.88 -39.33
C LYS A 2 48.96 9.67 -39.49
N LEU A 3 48.11 9.54 -38.47
CA LEU A 3 47.03 10.40 -37.94
C LEU A 3 46.02 11.04 -38.94
N SER A 4 44.70 10.82 -38.85
CA SER A 4 43.71 10.99 -37.75
C SER A 4 42.92 12.30 -37.87
N LEU A 5 41.59 12.14 -37.76
CA LEU A 5 40.52 13.08 -37.34
C LEU A 5 40.05 14.20 -38.29
N LEU A 6 38.77 14.13 -38.67
CA LEU A 6 37.72 15.18 -38.69
C LEU A 6 36.48 14.61 -39.40
N SER A 7 35.54 13.98 -38.70
CA SER A 7 34.25 14.57 -38.26
C SER A 7 33.61 15.54 -39.25
N LEU A 8 32.43 15.22 -39.79
CA LEU A 8 31.16 15.88 -39.42
C LEU A 8 29.98 15.37 -40.29
N LEU A 9 28.95 14.91 -39.59
CA LEU A 9 27.51 15.14 -39.79
C LEU A 9 26.87 14.97 -41.18
N LEU A 10 25.92 14.04 -41.27
CA LEU A 10 24.57 14.38 -41.74
C LEU A 10 23.48 13.50 -41.09
N LEU A 11 22.52 14.22 -40.51
CA LEU A 11 21.32 13.82 -39.80
C LEU A 11 20.34 12.99 -40.65
N ALA A 12 19.62 12.06 -40.00
CA ALA A 12 18.15 11.97 -40.00
C ALA A 12 17.73 10.83 -39.04
N LEU A 13 17.34 11.13 -37.80
CA LEU A 13 15.92 11.26 -37.40
C LEU A 13 15.03 10.08 -37.83
N VAL A 14 15.24 8.92 -37.22
CA VAL A 14 14.11 8.08 -36.79
C VAL A 14 14.09 8.16 -35.28
N SER A 15 13.25 9.08 -34.80
CA SER A 15 12.88 9.16 -33.41
C SER A 15 12.08 7.88 -33.12
N ASP A 16 12.71 6.95 -32.41
CA ASP A 16 12.02 5.84 -31.76
C ASP A 16 10.96 6.44 -30.83
N LYS A 17 9.74 6.59 -31.33
CA LYS A 17 8.57 6.75 -30.47
C LYS A 17 8.17 5.38 -29.96
N VAL A 18 9.03 4.78 -29.16
CA VAL A 18 8.62 3.77 -28.17
C VAL A 18 8.28 4.55 -26.90
N LEU A 19 7.10 5.15 -26.91
CA LEU A 19 6.40 5.56 -25.68
C LEU A 19 5.00 4.94 -25.78
N ALA A 20 4.97 3.61 -25.77
CA ALA A 20 3.76 2.87 -25.44
C ALA A 20 3.63 2.88 -23.91
N ASP A 21 3.02 3.94 -23.41
CA ASP A 21 1.92 3.86 -22.45
C ASP A 21 2.06 2.88 -21.27
N ASP A 22 3.06 3.08 -20.40
CA ASP A 22 3.07 2.51 -19.03
C ASP A 22 2.09 3.29 -18.12
N MET A 23 0.87 3.57 -18.59
CA MET A 23 -0.18 4.00 -17.68
C MET A 23 -0.70 2.76 -16.94
N PRO A 24 -0.62 2.71 -15.60
CA PRO A 24 -1.18 1.59 -14.85
C PRO A 24 -2.67 1.50 -15.16
N MET A 25 -3.13 0.32 -15.61
CA MET A 25 -4.54 0.08 -15.92
C MET A 25 -5.42 0.54 -14.76
N SER A 26 -6.50 1.25 -15.06
CA SER A 26 -7.42 1.70 -14.02
C SER A 26 -8.16 0.51 -13.41
N MET A 27 -8.57 0.62 -12.15
CA MET A 27 -9.31 -0.45 -11.48
C MET A 27 -10.58 -0.88 -12.26
N PRO A 28 -11.39 0.02 -12.84
CA PRO A 28 -12.49 -0.37 -13.73
C PRO A 28 -12.05 -1.19 -14.95
N ASP A 29 -10.95 -0.82 -15.60
CA ASP A 29 -10.44 -1.57 -16.77
C ASP A 29 -9.97 -2.97 -16.37
N MET A 30 -9.30 -3.08 -15.22
CA MET A 30 -8.90 -4.38 -14.67
C MET A 30 -10.11 -5.26 -14.33
N LEU A 31 -11.14 -4.69 -13.70
CA LEU A 31 -12.36 -5.41 -13.33
C LEU A 31 -13.25 -5.78 -14.53
N ALA A 32 -13.00 -5.24 -15.72
CA ALA A 32 -13.67 -5.68 -16.94
C ALA A 32 -13.22 -7.09 -17.38
N ASP A 33 -12.03 -7.53 -16.96
CA ASP A 33 -11.56 -8.89 -17.19
C ASP A 33 -12.28 -9.90 -16.25
N LYS A 34 -12.80 -10.98 -16.84
CA LYS A 34 -13.60 -11.98 -16.11
C LYS A 34 -12.81 -12.71 -15.01
N ASP A 35 -11.52 -12.94 -15.23
CA ASP A 35 -10.65 -13.71 -14.35
C ASP A 35 -10.22 -12.81 -13.18
N VAL A 36 -9.97 -11.53 -13.46
CA VAL A 36 -9.77 -10.51 -12.42
C VAL A 36 -11.02 -10.32 -11.58
N MET A 37 -12.21 -10.22 -12.20
CA MET A 37 -13.48 -10.11 -11.48
C MET A 37 -13.75 -11.33 -10.59
N GLN A 38 -13.47 -12.54 -11.09
CA GLN A 38 -13.56 -13.76 -10.29
C GLN A 38 -12.62 -13.73 -9.08
N ALA A 39 -11.37 -13.33 -9.28
CA ALA A 39 -10.39 -13.17 -8.20
C ALA A 39 -10.83 -12.12 -7.16
N ALA A 40 -11.36 -10.99 -7.62
CA ALA A 40 -11.90 -9.94 -6.74
C ALA A 40 -13.06 -10.46 -5.86
N ASN A 41 -14.00 -11.20 -6.47
CA ASN A 41 -15.09 -11.83 -5.73
C ASN A 41 -14.61 -12.87 -4.72
N ALA A 42 -13.60 -13.67 -5.08
CA ALA A 42 -12.99 -14.63 -4.16
C ALA A 42 -12.31 -13.94 -2.97
N CYS A 43 -11.65 -12.81 -3.20
CA CYS A 43 -11.05 -12.00 -2.14
C CYS A 43 -12.09 -11.35 -1.22
N LEU A 44 -13.19 -10.83 -1.78
CA LEU A 44 -14.33 -10.33 -0.99
C LEU A 44 -14.93 -11.42 -0.11
N ALA A 45 -15.13 -12.63 -0.65
CA ALA A 45 -15.65 -13.77 0.10
C ALA A 45 -14.73 -14.22 1.25
N ARG A 46 -13.43 -13.91 1.16
CA ARG A 46 -12.45 -14.23 2.21
C ARG A 46 -12.31 -13.13 3.26
N HIS A 47 -12.82 -11.94 3.00
CA HIS A 47 -12.80 -10.82 3.95
C HIS A 47 -13.54 -11.21 5.24
N PRO A 48 -12.97 -10.94 6.44
CA PRO A 48 -13.63 -11.30 7.70
C PRO A 48 -15.03 -10.68 7.83
N GLN A 49 -15.97 -11.47 8.34
CA GLN A 49 -17.36 -11.03 8.48
C GLN A 49 -17.50 -9.92 9.53
N GLY A 50 -18.32 -8.90 9.23
CA GLY A 50 -18.58 -7.78 10.13
C GLY A 50 -19.13 -6.50 9.50
N GLY A 51 -19.36 -6.47 8.19
CA GLY A 51 -19.96 -5.36 7.45
C GLY A 51 -20.00 -5.63 5.94
N ASN A 52 -20.53 -4.71 5.15
CA ASN A 52 -20.40 -4.76 3.69
C ASN A 52 -18.92 -4.56 3.31
N SER A 53 -18.33 -5.53 2.63
CA SER A 53 -16.98 -5.44 2.08
C SER A 53 -16.99 -4.94 0.64
N PHE A 54 -15.99 -4.17 0.25
CA PHE A 54 -15.82 -3.57 -1.07
C PHE A 54 -14.37 -3.72 -1.55
N VAL A 55 -14.19 -3.66 -2.87
CA VAL A 55 -12.87 -3.60 -3.50
C VAL A 55 -12.41 -2.16 -3.47
N GLU A 56 -11.27 -1.91 -2.85
CA GLU A 56 -10.64 -0.59 -2.76
C GLU A 56 -9.60 -0.40 -3.86
N ASN A 57 -8.88 -1.47 -4.22
CA ASN A 57 -7.88 -1.44 -5.27
C ASN A 57 -7.70 -2.83 -5.89
N VAL A 58 -7.30 -2.85 -7.15
CA VAL A 58 -6.86 -4.05 -7.89
C VAL A 58 -5.55 -3.71 -8.57
N TYR A 59 -4.56 -4.61 -8.53
CA TYR A 59 -3.27 -4.38 -9.14
C TYR A 59 -2.65 -5.68 -9.68
N PRO A 60 -1.93 -5.62 -10.81
CA PRO A 60 -1.32 -6.80 -11.41
C PRO A 60 -0.18 -7.32 -10.53
N MET A 61 -0.04 -8.65 -10.46
CA MET A 61 1.10 -9.30 -9.82
C MET A 61 1.78 -10.26 -10.80
N ASN A 62 3.04 -10.59 -10.54
CA ASN A 62 3.77 -11.59 -11.33
C ASN A 62 3.18 -13.00 -11.13
N ARG A 63 3.46 -13.90 -12.08
CA ARG A 63 3.14 -15.35 -12.01
C ARG A 63 1.65 -15.69 -12.00
N GLY A 64 0.84 -14.98 -12.77
CA GLY A 64 -0.59 -15.29 -12.94
C GLY A 64 -1.44 -14.98 -11.71
N LEU A 65 -0.96 -14.06 -10.86
CA LEU A 65 -1.66 -13.60 -9.68
C LEU A 65 -2.20 -12.18 -9.89
N VAL A 66 -3.24 -11.84 -9.15
CA VAL A 66 -3.73 -10.48 -9.01
C VAL A 66 -3.83 -10.13 -7.53
N GLY A 67 -3.43 -8.91 -7.20
CA GLY A 67 -3.58 -8.33 -5.88
C GLY A 67 -4.89 -7.55 -5.79
N VAL A 68 -5.64 -7.79 -4.72
CA VAL A 68 -6.92 -7.14 -4.44
C VAL A 68 -6.89 -6.60 -3.02
N VAL A 69 -7.03 -5.28 -2.88
CA VAL A 69 -7.27 -4.66 -1.59
C VAL A 69 -8.76 -4.63 -1.34
N THR A 70 -9.20 -5.34 -0.30
CA THR A 70 -10.58 -5.30 0.17
C THR A 70 -10.68 -4.46 1.42
N ALA A 71 -11.81 -3.78 1.60
CA ALA A 71 -12.08 -2.97 2.76
C ALA A 71 -13.54 -3.12 3.21
N ASP A 72 -13.86 -2.77 4.44
CA ASP A 72 -15.23 -2.78 4.94
C ASP A 72 -15.63 -1.44 5.58
N SER A 73 -16.91 -1.32 5.94
CA SER A 73 -17.47 -0.12 6.55
C SER A 73 -16.88 0.24 7.93
N SER A 74 -16.13 -0.67 8.56
CA SER A 74 -15.39 -0.39 9.80
C SER A 74 -13.99 0.19 9.52
N GLY A 75 -13.59 0.26 8.25
CA GLY A 75 -12.26 0.71 7.83
C GLY A 75 -11.19 -0.37 7.90
N ARG A 76 -11.55 -1.63 8.19
CA ARG A 76 -10.60 -2.75 8.09
C ARG A 76 -10.27 -2.98 6.64
N ARG A 77 -8.99 -3.19 6.34
CA ARG A 77 -8.46 -3.43 5.00
C ARG A 77 -7.69 -4.73 4.98
N TYR A 78 -7.73 -5.45 3.88
CA TYR A 78 -7.03 -6.72 3.67
C TYR A 78 -6.38 -6.74 2.29
N ASP A 79 -5.13 -7.16 2.22
CA ASP A 79 -4.39 -7.43 0.99
C ASP A 79 -4.55 -8.91 0.65
N CYS A 80 -5.16 -9.19 -0.49
CA CYS A 80 -5.52 -10.54 -0.92
C CYS A 80 -4.86 -10.85 -2.26
N TYR A 81 -4.25 -12.02 -2.37
CA TYR A 81 -3.64 -12.51 -3.61
C TYR A 81 -4.43 -13.71 -4.10
N ALA A 82 -4.89 -13.66 -5.35
CA ALA A 82 -5.63 -14.74 -5.97
C ALA A 82 -5.05 -15.07 -7.34
N GLU A 83 -5.16 -16.34 -7.73
CA GLU A 83 -4.84 -16.81 -9.07
C GLU A 83 -5.90 -16.36 -10.08
N LEU A 84 -5.47 -15.84 -11.23
CA LEU A 84 -6.38 -15.37 -12.28
C LEU A 84 -7.25 -16.52 -12.83
N GLU A 85 -6.64 -17.64 -13.23
CA GLU A 85 -7.37 -18.73 -13.90
C GLU A 85 -8.34 -19.49 -12.99
N SER A 86 -7.99 -19.65 -11.70
CA SER A 86 -8.74 -20.49 -10.76
C SER A 86 -9.57 -19.69 -9.76
N GLY A 87 -9.29 -18.39 -9.58
CA GLY A 87 -9.81 -17.57 -8.49
C GLY A 87 -9.35 -18.04 -7.10
N LYS A 88 -8.39 -18.97 -7.01
CA LYS A 88 -7.93 -19.51 -5.73
C LYS A 88 -7.15 -18.45 -4.96
N VAL A 89 -7.67 -18.10 -3.78
CA VAL A 89 -6.97 -17.21 -2.85
C VAL A 89 -5.73 -17.92 -2.29
N ARG A 90 -4.56 -17.34 -2.52
CA ARG A 90 -3.27 -17.81 -2.02
C ARG A 90 -2.94 -17.22 -0.66
N ASN A 91 -3.29 -15.95 -0.46
CA ASN A 91 -3.07 -15.22 0.79
C ASN A 91 -4.19 -14.18 0.97
N SER A 92 -4.54 -13.90 2.21
CA SER A 92 -5.38 -12.77 2.58
C SER A 92 -4.98 -12.34 3.98
N ALA A 93 -4.35 -11.17 4.07
CA ALA A 93 -3.81 -10.66 5.32
C ALA A 93 -4.32 -9.24 5.58
N PRO A 94 -4.54 -8.85 6.84
CA PRO A 94 -4.95 -7.49 7.14
C PRO A 94 -3.89 -6.49 6.67
N ILE A 95 -4.31 -5.38 6.09
CA ILE A 95 -3.48 -4.19 5.86
C ILE A 95 -3.61 -3.36 7.12
N ILE A 96 -2.60 -3.42 7.96
CA ILE A 96 -2.55 -2.60 9.17
C ILE A 96 -1.67 -1.39 8.87
N GLU A 97 -2.14 -0.57 7.95
CA GLU A 97 -1.48 0.68 7.57
C GLU A 97 -2.53 1.79 7.64
N PRO A 98 -2.60 2.54 8.75
CA PRO A 98 -3.39 3.76 8.76
C PRO A 98 -2.81 4.70 7.69
N ARG A 99 -3.68 5.21 6.81
CA ARG A 99 -3.25 6.17 5.78
C ARG A 99 -2.83 7.47 6.46
N GLY A 100 -1.52 7.73 6.45
CA GLY A 100 -0.92 8.99 6.86
C GLY A 100 -0.46 9.03 8.32
N PRO A 101 0.17 10.15 8.72
CA PRO A 101 0.64 10.28 10.09
C PRO A 101 -0.56 10.31 11.05
N LEU A 102 -0.62 9.36 11.97
CA LEU A 102 -1.63 9.37 13.02
C LEU A 102 -1.26 10.37 14.11
N PHE A 103 -2.21 11.18 14.56
CA PHE A 103 -2.00 12.06 15.71
C PHE A 103 -2.50 11.43 17.00
N VAL A 104 -1.65 11.41 18.03
CA VAL A 104 -2.02 11.07 19.41
C VAL A 104 -1.78 12.27 20.30
N SER A 105 -2.80 12.73 21.03
CA SER A 105 -2.67 13.84 21.97
C SER A 105 -1.84 13.48 23.20
N VAL A 106 -1.05 14.45 23.73
CA VAL A 106 -0.38 14.32 25.04
C VAL A 106 -1.33 14.05 26.20
N ARG A 107 -2.62 14.42 26.06
CA ARG A 107 -3.65 14.13 27.08
C ARG A 107 -3.94 12.63 27.19
N GLN A 108 -3.74 11.89 26.11
CA GLN A 108 -3.93 10.45 26.07
C GLN A 108 -2.62 9.70 26.36
N MET A 109 -1.50 10.14 25.76
CA MET A 109 -0.17 9.56 26.00
C MET A 109 0.87 10.65 26.18
N ALA A 110 1.35 10.80 27.42
CA ALA A 110 2.36 11.79 27.78
C ALA A 110 3.76 11.46 27.20
N ALA A 111 4.05 10.18 27.00
CA ALA A 111 5.30 9.70 26.39
C ALA A 111 5.08 9.37 24.90
N PRO A 112 6.13 9.45 24.04
CA PRO A 112 6.02 9.07 22.64
C PRO A 112 5.61 7.59 22.54
N PRO A 113 4.56 7.25 21.80
CA PRO A 113 4.18 5.85 21.58
C PRO A 113 5.36 5.09 20.97
N LYS A 114 5.57 3.87 21.44
CA LYS A 114 6.63 2.99 20.95
C LYS A 114 6.00 1.83 20.21
N GLY A 115 6.68 1.35 19.18
CA GLY A 115 6.30 0.16 18.43
C GLY A 115 7.35 -0.15 17.37
N GLU A 116 7.40 -1.41 16.95
CA GLU A 116 8.37 -1.89 15.95
C GLU A 116 8.08 -1.37 14.53
N CYS A 117 6.90 -0.80 14.33
CA CYS A 117 6.28 -0.54 13.04
C CYS A 117 6.16 0.94 12.67
N PHE A 118 6.45 1.84 13.60
CA PHE A 118 6.27 3.26 13.40
C PHE A 118 7.27 4.07 14.21
N SER A 119 7.54 5.28 13.76
CA SER A 119 8.28 6.29 14.49
C SER A 119 7.31 7.34 15.03
N SER A 120 7.60 7.83 16.23
CA SER A 120 6.85 8.91 16.88
C SER A 120 7.63 10.21 16.78
N SER A 121 7.04 11.22 16.14
CA SER A 121 7.62 12.57 16.07
C SER A 121 6.78 13.54 16.91
N PRO A 122 7.40 14.41 17.73
CA PRO A 122 6.66 15.37 18.54
C PRO A 122 5.96 16.41 17.66
N LEU A 123 4.67 16.66 17.92
CA LEU A 123 3.95 17.82 17.38
C LEU A 123 3.98 18.95 18.41
N VAL A 124 4.77 19.99 18.14
CA VAL A 124 4.90 21.16 19.00
C VAL A 124 4.24 22.37 18.32
N ILE A 125 3.27 22.99 19.00
CA ILE A 125 2.59 24.21 18.55
C ILE A 125 2.81 25.28 19.61
N GLY A 126 3.33 26.44 19.23
CA GLY A 126 3.53 27.56 20.17
C GLY A 126 4.41 27.20 21.38
N ARG A 127 5.46 26.39 21.17
CA ARG A 127 6.35 25.83 22.22
C ARG A 127 5.69 24.84 23.18
N GLN A 128 4.45 24.45 22.96
CA GLN A 128 3.76 23.42 23.73
C GLN A 128 3.68 22.12 22.95
N LEU A 129 4.07 21.02 23.57
CA LEU A 129 3.88 19.68 23.02
C LEU A 129 2.38 19.36 23.01
N GLN A 130 1.83 19.16 21.82
CA GLN A 130 0.41 18.81 21.63
C GLN A 130 0.20 17.31 21.53
N GLY A 131 1.20 16.58 21.07
CA GLY A 131 1.13 15.14 20.91
C GLY A 131 2.24 14.57 20.05
N TRP A 132 1.95 13.43 19.44
CA TRP A 132 2.87 12.64 18.65
C TRP A 132 2.25 12.33 17.29
N LEU A 133 3.00 12.56 16.22
CA LEU A 133 2.69 12.08 14.89
C LEU A 133 3.35 10.72 14.70
N LEU A 134 2.56 9.69 14.45
CA LEU A 134 3.02 8.33 14.22
C LEU A 134 3.14 8.11 12.72
N THR A 135 4.36 7.91 12.24
CA THR A 135 4.65 7.62 10.83
C THR A 135 5.10 6.18 10.70
N GLN A 136 4.49 5.42 9.80
CA GLN A 136 4.88 4.04 9.57
C GLN A 136 6.31 3.96 9.00
N SER A 137 7.12 3.09 9.58
CA SER A 137 8.39 2.67 8.99
C SER A 137 8.16 1.32 8.31
N GLY A 138 8.28 1.28 6.98
CA GLY A 138 7.77 0.21 6.09
C GLY A 138 8.35 -1.20 6.22
N LYS A 139 8.63 -1.69 7.44
CA LYS A 139 9.09 -3.06 7.72
C LYS A 139 8.29 -3.70 8.85
N CYS A 140 6.96 -3.70 8.74
CA CYS A 140 6.13 -4.55 9.58
C CYS A 140 6.13 -5.95 8.98
N SER A 141 6.85 -6.89 9.58
CA SER A 141 6.92 -8.31 9.19
C SER A 141 5.61 -9.06 9.51
N GLY A 142 4.49 -8.58 9.00
CA GLY A 142 3.17 -9.23 9.13
C GLY A 142 2.50 -9.08 10.50
N ALA A 143 3.06 -8.32 11.43
CA ALA A 143 2.42 -7.98 12.70
C ALA A 143 1.69 -6.63 12.60
N SER A 144 0.39 -6.63 12.91
CA SER A 144 -0.43 -5.44 13.08
C SER A 144 0.10 -4.49 14.14
N TRP A 145 -0.29 -3.20 14.06
CA TRP A 145 -0.15 -2.11 15.05
C TRP A 145 -0.58 -2.41 16.49
N ASN A 146 -0.85 -3.66 16.84
CA ASN A 146 -1.03 -4.17 18.21
C ASN A 146 0.15 -3.86 19.14
N GLY A 147 1.28 -3.35 18.61
CA GLY A 147 2.46 -2.97 19.37
C GLY A 147 2.44 -1.57 20.00
N ILE A 148 1.33 -0.80 19.95
CA ILE A 148 1.23 0.37 20.84
C ILE A 148 1.05 -0.18 22.26
N GLU A 149 2.14 -0.27 23.00
CA GLU A 149 2.07 -0.55 24.44
C GLU A 149 1.16 0.51 25.08
N THR A 150 -0.07 0.11 25.43
CA THR A 150 -0.90 0.91 26.30
C THR A 150 -0.18 1.00 27.63
N VAL A 151 0.19 2.21 28.05
CA VAL A 151 0.73 2.44 29.39
C VAL A 151 -0.22 1.78 30.39
N PRO A 152 0.25 0.90 31.29
CA PRO A 152 -0.59 0.32 32.32
C PRO A 152 -1.27 1.46 33.08
N LYS A 153 -2.60 1.42 33.19
CA LYS A 153 -3.28 2.24 34.19
C LYS A 153 -2.75 1.77 35.55
N SER A 154 -1.90 2.57 36.18
CA SER A 154 -1.57 2.37 37.59
C SER A 154 -2.88 2.42 38.40
N PRO A 155 -3.04 1.52 39.40
CA PRO A 155 -4.20 1.52 40.29
C PRO A 155 -4.28 2.81 41.14
#